data_AF-A0A914C5T5-F1
#
_entry.id   AF-A0A914C5T5-F1
#
_cell.length_a   1.000
_cell.length_b   1.000
_cell.length_c   1.000
_cell.angle_alpha   90.00
_cell.angle_beta   90.00
_cell.angle_gamma   90.00
#
_symmetry.space_group_name_H-M   'P 1'
#
loop_
_entity.id
_entity.type
_entity.pdbx_description
1 polymer ?
#
loop_
_entity_poly.entity_id
_entity_poly.type
_entity_poly.pdbx_seq_one_letter_code
_entity_poly.pdbx_strand_id
1 'polypeptide(L)'
;MDHVFNMLEQYASNLEQEVDERTKELVAEKKKSDILLYRMLPKAVADKLKLGQVIEPEAYDQVTVFFSDVVSFTTLASRCTPLQGKGVMETFWLVPEGEEHQAES
;
A
#
# COMPACT_ATOMS: atom_id res chain seq x y z
N MET A 1 8.17 47.03 27.25
CA MET A 1 9.15 46.03 26.76
C MET A 1 8.57 44.63 26.92
N ASP A 2 7.95 44.34 28.06
CA ASP A 2 7.38 43.00 28.39
C ASP A 2 6.23 42.56 27.48
N HIS A 3 5.40 43.47 26.97
CA HIS A 3 4.29 43.10 26.10
C HIS A 3 4.74 42.50 24.75
N VAL A 4 5.81 43.05 24.17
CA VAL A 4 6.38 42.56 22.91
C VAL A 4 7.06 41.20 23.12
N PHE A 5 7.67 41.01 24.30
CA PHE A 5 8.30 39.74 24.68
C PHE A 5 7.27 38.61 24.83
N ASN A 6 6.17 38.87 25.55
CA ASN A 6 5.05 37.93 25.68
C ASN A 6 4.40 37.61 24.32
N MET A 7 4.31 38.59 23.42
CA MET A 7 3.75 38.39 22.10
C MET A 7 4.63 37.47 21.25
N LEU A 8 5.95 37.68 21.27
CA LEU A 8 6.93 36.81 20.59
C LEU A 8 6.93 35.39 21.16
N GLU A 9 6.80 35.25 22.48
CA GLU A 9 6.72 33.95 23.15
C GLU A 9 5.44 33.18 22.77
N GLN A 10 4.30 33.87 22.71
CA GLN A 10 3.05 33.29 22.20
C GLN A 10 3.16 32.89 20.72
N TYR A 11 3.77 33.73 19.87
CA TYR A 11 3.97 33.37 18.46
C TYR A 11 4.90 32.16 18.30
N ALA A 12 5.99 32.08 19.09
CA ALA A 12 6.90 30.94 19.07
C ALA A 12 6.19 29.65 19.51
N SER A 13 5.42 29.70 20.60
CA SER A 13 4.66 28.54 21.10
C SER A 13 3.58 28.08 20.12
N ASN A 14 2.86 29.02 19.49
CA ASN A 14 1.83 28.69 18.52
C ASN A 14 2.45 28.07 17.25
N LEU A 15 3.58 28.62 16.79
CA LEU A 15 4.29 28.08 15.62
C LEU A 15 4.85 26.68 15.91
N GLU A 16 5.38 26.44 17.11
CA GLU A 16 5.88 25.13 17.52
C GLU A 16 4.74 24.09 17.56
N GLN A 17 3.57 24.48 18.09
CA GLN A 17 2.38 23.64 18.08
C GLN A 17 1.91 23.34 16.65
N GLU A 18 1.87 24.36 15.78
CA GLU A 18 1.48 24.20 14.38
C GLU A 18 2.44 23.28 13.63
N VAL A 19 3.76 23.42 13.84
CA VAL A 19 4.78 22.54 13.24
C VAL A 19 4.62 21.10 13.74
N ASP A 20 4.37 20.88 15.04
CA ASP A 20 4.17 19.53 15.59
C ASP A 20 2.91 18.86 15.02
N GLU A 21 1.80 19.59 14.94
CA GLU A 21 0.55 19.11 14.33
C GLU A 21 0.75 18.73 12.86
N ARG A 22 1.36 19.60 12.05
CA ARG A 22 1.66 19.33 10.64
C ARG A 22 2.65 18.18 10.47
N THR A 23 3.63 18.05 11.37
CA THR A 23 4.58 16.93 11.34
C THR A 23 3.88 15.60 11.62
N LYS A 24 2.95 15.56 12.59
CA LYS A 24 2.15 14.36 12.86
C LYS A 24 1.30 13.93 11.68
N GLU A 25 0.65 14.88 11.01
CA GLU A 25 -0.13 14.61 9.78
C GLU A 25 0.75 14.03 8.67
N LEU A 26 1.92 14.63 8.43
CA LEU A 26 2.88 14.14 7.44
C LEU A 26 3.37 12.72 7.76
N VAL A 27 3.65 12.43 9.03
CA VAL A 27 4.07 11.08 9.47
C VAL A 27 2.94 10.06 9.25
N ALA A 28 1.70 10.42 9.57
CA ALA A 28 0.56 9.55 9.37
C ALA A 28 0.34 9.22 7.89
N GLU A 29 0.44 10.23 7.02
CA GLU A 29 0.26 10.04 5.58
C GLU A 29 1.41 9.25 4.95
N LYS A 30 2.66 9.54 5.35
CA LYS A 30 3.82 8.75 4.96
C LYS A 30 3.63 7.27 5.33
N LYS A 31 3.13 6.98 6.53
CA LYS A 31 2.88 5.60 6.97
C LYS A 31 1.85 4.89 6.11
N LYS A 32 0.77 5.57 5.69
CA LYS A 32 -0.23 4.97 4.78
C LYS A 32 0.39 4.67 3.41
N SER A 33 1.15 5.61 2.86
CA SER A 33 1.86 5.45 1.59
C SER A 33 2.81 4.26 1.65
N ASP A 34 3.57 4.13 2.75
CA ASP A 34 4.49 3.02 2.98
C ASP A 34 3.77 1.66 3.04
N ILE A 35 2.64 1.58 3.75
CA ILE A 35 1.84 0.35 3.84
C ILE A 35 1.33 -0.05 2.45
N LEU A 36 0.86 0.90 1.65
CA LEU A 36 0.38 0.64 0.30
C LEU A 36 1.51 0.13 -0.59
N LEU A 37 2.68 0.75 -0.51
CA LEU A 37 3.86 0.34 -1.28
C LEU A 37 4.25 -1.11 -0.97
N TYR A 38 4.25 -1.51 0.29
CA TYR A 38 4.54 -2.89 0.70
C TYR A 38 3.45 -3.91 0.34
N ARG A 39 2.22 -3.46 0.06
CA ARG A 39 1.14 -4.34 -0.44
C ARG A 39 1.23 -4.55 -1.95
N MET A 40 1.76 -3.58 -2.68
CA MET A 40 1.86 -3.64 -4.14
C MET A 40 3.16 -4.28 -4.63
N LEU A 41 4.24 -4.12 -3.88
CA LEU A 41 5.58 -4.57 -4.29
C LEU A 41 6.22 -5.45 -3.22
N PRO A 42 7.05 -6.43 -3.61
CA PRO A 42 7.89 -7.17 -2.67
C PRO A 42 8.73 -6.21 -1.82
N LYS A 43 8.90 -6.53 -0.53
CA LYS A 43 9.62 -5.67 0.44
C LYS A 43 10.98 -5.19 -0.07
N ALA A 44 11.76 -6.09 -0.68
CA ALA A 44 13.07 -5.77 -1.23
C ALA A 44 13.03 -4.66 -2.30
N VAL A 45 11.99 -4.64 -3.14
CA VAL A 45 11.81 -3.62 -4.19
C VAL A 45 11.29 -2.32 -3.58
N ALA A 46 10.33 -2.42 -2.65
CA ALA A 46 9.76 -1.27 -1.95
C ALA A 46 10.82 -0.49 -1.15
N ASP A 47 11.75 -1.18 -0.46
CA ASP A 47 12.80 -0.54 0.32
C ASP A 47 13.83 0.17 -0.57
N LYS A 48 14.23 -0.44 -1.70
CA LYS A 48 15.09 0.20 -2.71
C LYS A 48 14.44 1.47 -3.29
N LEU A 49 13.14 1.43 -3.58
CA LEU A 49 12.38 2.60 -4.07
C LEU A 49 12.31 3.72 -3.04
N LYS A 50 12.08 3.40 -1.77
CA LYS A 50 12.06 4.40 -0.68
C LYS A 50 13.40 5.10 -0.50
N LEU A 51 14.49 4.40 -0.77
CA LEU A 51 15.85 4.95 -0.74
C LEU A 51 16.19 5.76 -1.99
N GLY A 52 15.29 5.85 -2.97
CA GLY A 52 15.54 6.55 -4.25
C GLY A 52 16.57 5.84 -5.13
N GLN A 53 16.82 4.55 -4.88
CA GLN A 53 17.78 3.76 -5.66
C GLN A 53 17.15 3.29 -6.96
N VAL A 54 17.97 3.27 -8.02
CA VAL A 54 17.58 2.64 -9.29
C VAL A 54 17.50 1.13 -9.08
N ILE A 55 16.39 0.53 -9.51
CA ILE A 55 16.20 -0.92 -9.46
C ILE A 55 16.76 -1.51 -10.76
N GLU A 56 17.87 -2.22 -10.65
CA GLU A 56 18.40 -3.02 -11.76
C GLU A 56 17.54 -4.28 -11.96
N PRO A 57 17.30 -4.71 -13.20
CA PRO A 57 16.61 -5.98 -13.49
C PRO A 57 17.35 -7.16 -12.83
N GLU A 58 16.62 -7.96 -12.05
CA GLU A 58 17.16 -9.18 -11.43
C GLU A 58 16.89 -10.39 -12.33
N ALA A 59 17.93 -11.17 -12.62
CA ALA A 59 17.81 -12.47 -13.26
C ALA A 59 17.80 -13.57 -12.18
N TYR A 60 16.86 -14.49 -12.28
CA TYR A 60 16.71 -15.60 -11.33
C TYR A 60 17.01 -16.92 -12.05
N ASP A 61 17.93 -17.72 -11.50
CA ASP A 61 18.34 -19.01 -12.10
C ASP A 61 17.22 -20.05 -12.14
N GLN A 62 16.28 -19.98 -11.19
CA GLN A 62 15.11 -20.85 -11.11
C GLN A 62 13.89 -20.06 -10.61
N VAL A 63 12.84 -20.02 -11.42
CA VAL A 63 11.55 -19.42 -11.06
C VAL A 63 10.41 -20.36 -11.45
N THR A 64 9.38 -20.41 -10.61
CA THR A 64 8.12 -21.06 -10.94
C THR A 64 7.12 -19.97 -11.31
N VAL A 65 6.71 -19.94 -12.58
CA VAL A 65 5.68 -19.02 -13.06
C VAL A 65 4.34 -19.75 -13.08
N PHE A 66 3.38 -19.27 -12.29
CA PHE A 66 2.01 -19.77 -12.31
C PHE A 66 1.17 -18.92 -13.25
N PHE A 67 0.64 -19.54 -14.30
CA PHE A 67 -0.35 -18.93 -15.19
C PHE A 67 -1.73 -19.45 -14.82
N SER A 68 -2.47 -18.69 -14.03
CA SER A 68 -3.91 -18.89 -13.87
C SER A 68 -4.64 -18.03 -14.88
N ASP A 69 -5.21 -18.67 -15.89
CA ASP A 69 -6.30 -18.07 -16.64
C ASP A 69 -7.60 -18.33 -15.86
N VAL A 70 -8.49 -17.34 -15.82
CA VAL A 70 -9.83 -17.54 -15.28
C VAL A 70 -10.60 -18.33 -16.34
N VAL A 71 -10.49 -19.66 -16.26
CA VAL A 71 -11.20 -20.57 -17.17
C VAL A 71 -12.67 -20.15 -17.19
N SER A 72 -13.15 -19.78 -18.37
CA SER A 72 -14.53 -19.36 -18.63
C SER A 72 -14.92 -17.94 -18.19
N PHE A 73 -13.99 -16.99 -18.00
CA PHE A 73 -14.35 -15.58 -17.79
C PHE A 73 -15.30 -15.05 -18.88
N THR A 74 -15.10 -15.43 -20.14
CA THR A 74 -16.00 -15.07 -21.26
C THR A 74 -17.41 -15.66 -21.09
N THR A 75 -17.52 -16.91 -20.64
CA THR A 75 -18.82 -17.57 -20.41
C THR A 75 -19.53 -17.01 -19.17
N LEU A 76 -18.77 -16.64 -18.14
CA LEU A 76 -19.31 -16.03 -16.93
C LEU A 76 -19.74 -14.58 -17.20
N ALA A 77 -18.90 -13.80 -17.88
CA ALA A 77 -19.19 -12.41 -18.28
C ALA A 77 -20.39 -12.31 -19.24
N SER A 78 -20.59 -13.30 -20.12
CA SER A 78 -21.77 -13.33 -21.01
C SER A 78 -23.08 -13.68 -20.28
N ARG A 79 -23.01 -14.27 -19.08
CA ARG A 79 -24.18 -14.63 -18.24
C ARG A 79 -24.43 -13.63 -17.10
N CYS A 80 -23.47 -12.77 -16.79
CA CYS A 80 -23.59 -11.75 -15.75
C CYS A 80 -24.01 -10.40 -16.35
N THR A 81 -24.89 -9.68 -15.66
CA THR A 81 -25.04 -8.24 -15.95
C THR A 81 -23.73 -7.50 -15.61
N PRO A 82 -23.41 -6.37 -16.25
CA PRO A 82 -22.17 -5.63 -15.99
C PRO A 82 -21.91 -5.33 -14.50
N LEU A 83 -22.98 -5.13 -13.73
CA LEU A 83 -22.89 -4.88 -12.28
C LEU A 83 -22.54 -6.15 -11.49
N GLN A 84 -23.04 -7.31 -11.91
CA GLN A 84 -22.76 -8.60 -11.27
C GLN A 84 -21.36 -9.14 -11.60
N GLY A 85 -20.89 -8.92 -12.84
CA GLY A 85 -19.55 -9.35 -13.25
C GLY A 85 -18.44 -8.71 -12.42
N LYS A 86 -18.60 -7.43 -12.06
CA LYS A 86 -17.68 -6.72 -11.16
C LYS A 86 -17.59 -7.40 -9.78
N GLY A 87 -18.74 -7.74 -9.19
CA GLY A 87 -18.79 -8.36 -7.85
C GLY A 87 -18.18 -9.77 -7.81
N VAL A 88 -18.33 -10.57 -8.88
CA VAL A 88 -17.70 -11.90 -8.96
C VAL A 88 -16.19 -11.78 -9.06
N MET A 89 -15.70 -10.84 -9.88
CA MET A 89 -14.26 -10.60 -10.01
C MET A 89 -13.65 -10.07 -8.71
N GLU A 90 -14.31 -9.13 -8.03
CA GLU A 90 -13.88 -8.64 -6.72
C GLU A 90 -13.85 -9.76 -5.68
N THR A 91 -14.86 -10.64 -5.65
CA THR A 91 -14.89 -11.78 -4.73
C THR A 91 -13.72 -12.73 -5.00
N PHE A 92 -13.46 -13.07 -6.26
CA PHE A 92 -12.35 -13.97 -6.64
C PHE A 92 -10.98 -13.43 -6.21
N TRP A 93 -10.71 -12.13 -6.40
CA TRP A 93 -9.45 -11.51 -6.00
C TRP A 93 -9.32 -11.24 -4.49
N LEU A 94 -10.44 -11.19 -3.76
CA LEU A 94 -10.47 -10.94 -2.31
C LEU A 94 -10.49 -12.22 -1.47
N VAL A 95 -10.61 -13.40 -2.08
CA VAL A 95 -10.44 -14.68 -1.36
C VAL A 95 -8.94 -14.84 -1.07
N PRO A 96 -8.52 -14.85 0.21
CA PRO A 96 -7.12 -15.13 0.54
C PRO A 96 -6.81 -16.59 0.17
N GLU A 97 -5.91 -16.81 -0.78
CA GLU A 97 -5.36 -18.12 -1.16
C GLU A 97 -4.46 -18.71 -0.05
N GLY A 98 -4.98 -18.89 1.16
CA GLY A 98 -4.13 -19.09 2.34
C GLY A 98 -4.71 -19.94 3.45
N GLU A 99 -5.41 -21.04 3.14
CA GLU A 99 -5.53 -22.18 4.06
C GLU A 99 -5.66 -23.49 3.27
N GLU A 100 -4.55 -24.09 2.84
CA GLU A 100 -4.45 -25.54 2.62
C GLU A 100 -2.98 -25.99 2.67
N HIS A 101 -2.75 -27.17 3.26
CA HIS A 101 -1.47 -27.85 3.54
C HIS A 101 -0.84 -27.66 4.94
N GLN A 102 -1.60 -28.00 5.97
CA GLN A 102 -1.10 -28.90 7.03
C GLN A 102 -2.00 -30.15 7.10
N ALA A 103 -1.86 -31.04 6.12
CA ALA A 103 -2.33 -32.42 6.24
C ALA A 103 -1.58 -33.26 5.19
N GLU A 104 -0.45 -33.83 5.59
CA GLU A 104 0.01 -35.17 5.22
C GLU A 104 1.34 -35.45 5.93
N SER A 105 1.24 -36.21 7.02
CA SER A 105 2.27 -37.08 7.54
C SER A 105 1.66 -38.45 7.75
#